data_AF-A0A1X0I7V2-F1
#
_entry.id   AF-A0A1X0I7V2-F1
#
_cell.length_a   1.000
_cell.length_b   1.000
_cell.length_c   1.000
_cell.angle_alpha   90.00
_cell.angle_beta   90.00
_cell.angle_gamma   90.00
#
_symmetry.space_group_name_H-M   'P 1'
#
loop_
_entity.id
_entity.type
_entity.pdbx_description
1 polymer ?
#
loop_
_entity_poly.entity_id
_entity_poly.type
_entity_poly.pdbx_seq_one_letter_code
_entity_poly.pdbx_strand_id
1 'polypeptide(L)'
;MTVAYLASDRPGLLAGELIFAFGLPAIGLICLIAGLLERSRRRPPVPPPYNAGHPYPPPPPMGYPGPYPAPPPVPGYPPAVPPRRPTSKSATTLITVGAVLLGLGGLNIFFHATRALSSDERDSPTTAQPTPSTRAAMPEIGQCFTEFEVRMGSLNHPTDCGDPVATYELAAKGGPTATCPDNKRGGSVYARLTNESHTLCFAANLKQGLCYLRTDQRETTTWTPVDCAEARFARFKVDKRIDGSADETQCPPWTKANAYPTPPRVYCLAQADS
;
A
#
# COMPACT_ATOMS: atom_id res chain seq x y z
N MET A 1 -54.00 -10.16 -12.51
CA MET A 1 -53.95 -10.08 -13.98
C MET A 1 -52.49 -9.83 -14.36
N THR A 2 -51.79 -10.89 -14.83
CA THR A 2 -51.09 -10.98 -16.15
C THR A 2 -49.91 -10.01 -16.27
N VAL A 3 -48.66 -10.40 -15.97
CA VAL A 3 -47.67 -11.13 -16.81
C VAL A 3 -47.28 -10.38 -18.10
N ALA A 4 -46.00 -9.95 -18.09
CA ALA A 4 -45.02 -9.80 -19.17
C ALA A 4 -45.33 -8.95 -20.43
N TYR A 5 -44.46 -7.96 -20.64
CA TYR A 5 -43.87 -7.69 -21.95
C TYR A 5 -42.34 -7.57 -21.77
N LEU A 6 -41.62 -8.64 -22.12
CA LEU A 6 -40.20 -8.62 -22.48
C LEU A 6 -40.13 -8.71 -24.01
N ALA A 7 -39.39 -7.81 -24.63
CA ALA A 7 -38.59 -8.00 -25.85
C ALA A 7 -38.10 -6.61 -26.31
N SER A 8 -36.90 -6.37 -26.81
CA SER A 8 -35.64 -7.09 -26.93
C SER A 8 -34.80 -6.18 -27.82
N ASP A 9 -33.61 -5.77 -27.40
CA ASP A 9 -32.49 -5.31 -28.26
C ASP A 9 -31.38 -4.82 -27.28
N ARG A 10 -30.19 -5.37 -27.09
CA ARG A 10 -29.34 -6.27 -27.88
C ARG A 10 -28.37 -7.01 -26.92
N PRO A 11 -28.61 -8.28 -26.55
CA PRO A 11 -27.75 -8.99 -25.60
C PRO A 11 -26.35 -9.33 -26.16
N GLY A 12 -26.19 -9.40 -27.48
CA GLY A 12 -24.90 -9.68 -28.12
C GLY A 12 -23.89 -8.53 -28.04
N LEU A 13 -24.37 -7.28 -27.97
CA LEU A 13 -23.53 -6.08 -27.91
C LEU A 13 -22.98 -5.87 -26.48
N LEU A 14 -23.84 -6.08 -25.47
CA LEU A 14 -23.47 -6.05 -24.05
C LEU A 14 -22.53 -7.20 -23.65
N ALA A 15 -22.76 -8.41 -24.18
CA ALA A 15 -21.86 -9.54 -23.95
C ALA A 15 -20.49 -9.33 -24.63
N GLY A 16 -20.47 -8.79 -25.86
CA GLY A 16 -19.23 -8.47 -26.57
C GLY A 16 -18.43 -7.35 -25.89
N GLU A 17 -19.11 -6.33 -25.38
CA GLU A 17 -18.49 -5.20 -24.66
C GLU A 17 -17.84 -5.65 -23.34
N LEU A 18 -18.51 -6.51 -22.57
CA LEU A 18 -17.93 -7.07 -21.33
C LEU A 18 -16.74 -8.00 -21.59
N ILE A 19 -16.78 -8.80 -22.67
CA ILE A 19 -15.66 -9.67 -23.05
C ILE A 19 -14.46 -8.85 -23.53
N PHE A 20 -14.68 -7.74 -24.24
CA PHE A 20 -13.58 -6.88 -24.71
C PHE A 20 -13.02 -5.99 -23.59
N ALA A 21 -13.87 -5.46 -22.71
CA ALA A 21 -13.49 -4.57 -21.61
C ALA A 21 -12.76 -5.31 -20.48
N PHE A 22 -13.11 -6.56 -20.17
CA PHE A 22 -12.49 -7.33 -19.08
C PHE A 22 -11.61 -8.49 -19.56
N GLY A 23 -11.93 -9.11 -20.70
CA GLY A 23 -11.18 -10.27 -21.20
C GLY A 23 -9.78 -9.89 -21.69
N LEU A 24 -9.65 -8.82 -22.48
CA LEU A 24 -8.34 -8.38 -22.99
C LEU A 24 -7.36 -7.91 -21.89
N PRO A 25 -7.76 -7.09 -20.90
CA PRO A 25 -6.82 -6.72 -19.83
C PRO A 25 -6.50 -7.90 -18.91
N ALA A 26 -7.46 -8.80 -18.65
CA ALA A 26 -7.19 -10.00 -17.85
C ALA A 26 -6.19 -10.94 -18.55
N ILE A 27 -6.34 -11.18 -19.85
CA ILE A 27 -5.39 -11.97 -20.65
C ILE A 27 -4.03 -11.27 -20.69
N GLY A 28 -3.99 -9.95 -20.90
CA GLY A 28 -2.76 -9.15 -20.88
C GLY A 28 -2.00 -9.24 -19.55
N LEU A 29 -2.72 -9.17 -18.42
CA LEU A 29 -2.18 -9.32 -17.08
C LEU A 29 -1.62 -10.74 -16.85
N ILE A 30 -2.35 -11.77 -17.27
CA ILE A 30 -1.92 -13.17 -17.15
C ILE A 30 -0.64 -13.40 -17.97
N CYS A 31 -0.58 -12.93 -19.22
CA CYS A 31 0.61 -13.04 -20.06
C CYS A 31 1.82 -12.29 -19.45
N LEU A 32 1.60 -11.13 -18.85
CA LEU A 32 2.64 -10.33 -18.21
C LEU A 32 3.17 -11.01 -16.94
N ILE A 33 2.28 -11.55 -16.09
CA ILE A 33 2.66 -12.31 -14.89
C ILE A 33 3.42 -13.58 -15.28
N ALA A 34 2.94 -14.33 -16.28
CA ALA A 34 3.63 -15.52 -16.77
C ALA A 34 5.03 -15.21 -17.32
N GLY A 35 5.18 -14.14 -18.11
CA GLY A 35 6.47 -13.68 -18.61
C GLY A 35 7.43 -13.23 -17.50
N LEU A 36 6.93 -12.57 -16.45
CA LEU A 36 7.72 -12.19 -15.29
C LEU A 36 8.14 -13.39 -14.43
N LEU A 37 7.25 -14.37 -14.23
CA LEU A 37 7.54 -15.60 -13.50
C LEU A 37 8.55 -16.48 -14.24
N GLU A 38 8.47 -16.57 -15.56
CA GLU A 38 9.47 -17.31 -16.33
C GLU A 38 10.82 -16.61 -16.31
N ARG A 39 10.83 -15.27 -16.32
CA ARG A 39 12.05 -14.46 -16.15
C ARG A 39 12.64 -14.58 -14.75
N SER A 40 11.81 -14.69 -13.70
CA SER A 40 12.29 -14.86 -12.33
C SER A 40 12.87 -16.25 -12.09
N ARG A 41 12.24 -17.31 -12.61
CA ARG A 41 12.74 -18.70 -12.55
C ARG A 41 14.06 -18.91 -13.31
N ARG A 42 14.36 -18.04 -14.28
CA ARG A 42 15.63 -18.07 -15.03
C ARG A 42 16.69 -17.13 -14.46
N ARG A 43 16.43 -16.42 -13.36
CA ARG A 43 17.50 -15.71 -12.63
C ARG A 43 18.41 -16.74 -11.98
N PRO A 44 19.73 -16.70 -12.22
CA PRO A 44 20.66 -17.52 -11.45
C PRO A 44 20.48 -17.22 -9.96
N PRO A 45 20.71 -18.19 -9.07
CA PRO A 45 20.92 -17.87 -7.66
C PRO A 45 22.01 -16.79 -7.59
N VAL A 46 21.75 -15.75 -6.80
CA VAL A 46 22.75 -14.73 -6.48
C VAL A 46 24.01 -15.48 -6.03
N PRO A 47 25.19 -15.24 -6.63
CA PRO A 47 26.40 -15.90 -6.19
C PRO A 47 26.58 -15.60 -4.69
N PRO A 48 26.91 -16.60 -3.85
CA PRO A 48 27.07 -16.37 -2.43
C PRO A 48 28.10 -15.25 -2.19
N PRO A 49 27.91 -14.40 -1.18
CA PRO A 49 28.91 -13.39 -0.85
C PRO A 49 30.24 -14.10 -0.60
N TYR A 50 31.31 -13.62 -1.23
CA TYR A 50 32.67 -14.09 -0.99
C TYR A 50 32.94 -14.04 0.51
N ASN A 51 32.96 -15.20 1.15
CA ASN A 51 33.37 -15.34 2.53
C ASN A 51 34.88 -15.09 2.58
N ALA A 52 35.29 -13.95 3.13
CA ALA A 52 36.68 -13.56 3.35
C ALA A 52 37.31 -14.39 4.47
N GLY A 53 37.39 -15.71 4.29
CA GLY A 53 37.75 -16.67 5.34
C GLY A 53 38.92 -17.59 4.99
N HIS A 54 39.69 -17.33 3.94
CA HIS A 54 40.90 -18.10 3.66
C HIS A 54 42.11 -17.41 4.31
N PRO A 55 42.83 -18.08 5.25
CA PRO A 55 44.07 -17.54 5.78
C PRO A 55 45.10 -17.52 4.64
N TYR A 56 45.68 -16.35 4.39
CA TYR A 56 46.88 -16.27 3.57
C TYR A 56 47.98 -17.14 4.20
N PRO A 57 48.66 -18.03 3.46
CA PRO A 57 49.85 -18.68 3.97
C PRO A 57 50.94 -17.62 4.21
N PRO A 58 51.72 -17.72 5.30
CA PRO A 58 52.74 -16.74 5.62
C PRO A 58 53.82 -16.70 4.52
N PRO A 59 54.40 -15.52 4.24
CA PRO A 59 55.47 -15.40 3.27
C PRO A 59 56.70 -16.21 3.72
N PRO A 60 57.37 -16.94 2.82
CA PRO A 60 58.54 -17.73 3.19
C PRO A 60 59.71 -16.82 3.61
N PRO A 61 60.52 -17.25 4.58
CA PRO A 61 61.65 -16.46 5.08
C PRO A 61 62.71 -16.25 4.00
N MET A 62 63.12 -15.01 3.82
CA MET A 62 64.27 -14.62 3.01
C MET A 62 65.56 -15.16 3.65
N GLY A 63 66.25 -16.05 2.94
CA GLY A 63 67.65 -16.40 3.21
C GLY A 63 67.94 -17.89 3.10
N TYR A 64 68.55 -18.32 1.98
CA TYR A 64 69.79 -19.11 1.90
C TYR A 64 70.03 -19.56 0.44
N PRO A 65 71.26 -19.48 -0.10
CA PRO A 65 71.57 -19.91 -1.46
C PRO A 65 71.70 -21.44 -1.52
N GLY A 66 70.85 -22.11 -2.28
CA GLY A 66 70.85 -23.56 -2.44
C GLY A 66 70.67 -23.98 -3.91
N PRO A 67 71.42 -24.99 -4.41
CA PRO A 67 71.50 -25.33 -5.82
C PRO A 67 70.48 -26.42 -6.18
N TYR A 68 69.24 -26.05 -6.48
CA TYR A 68 68.29 -26.98 -7.12
C TYR A 68 67.50 -26.29 -8.23
N PRO A 69 67.35 -26.95 -9.40
CA PRO A 69 66.67 -26.36 -10.55
C PRO A 69 65.17 -26.20 -10.29
N ALA A 70 64.63 -25.05 -10.69
CA ALA A 70 63.21 -24.74 -10.59
C ALA A 70 62.36 -25.71 -11.44
N PRO A 71 61.20 -26.18 -10.94
CA PRO A 71 60.27 -26.98 -11.73
C PRO A 71 59.61 -26.13 -12.84
N PRO A 72 59.26 -26.72 -13.99
CA PRO A 72 58.74 -25.98 -15.14
C PRO A 72 57.34 -25.39 -14.87
N PRO A 73 56.99 -24.26 -15.51
CA PRO A 73 55.69 -23.61 -15.32
C PRO A 73 54.56 -24.48 -15.86
N VAL A 74 53.54 -24.68 -15.02
CA VAL A 74 52.32 -25.43 -15.36
C VAL A 74 51.50 -24.62 -16.37
N PRO A 75 51.01 -25.22 -17.48
CA PRO A 75 50.20 -24.51 -18.47
C PRO A 75 48.88 -23.99 -17.88
N GLY A 76 48.60 -22.71 -18.08
CA GLY A 76 47.36 -22.06 -17.63
C GLY A 76 46.13 -22.61 -18.35
N TYR A 77 45.07 -22.91 -17.57
CA TYR A 77 43.77 -23.23 -18.13
C TYR A 77 43.18 -22.00 -18.85
N PRO A 78 42.60 -22.15 -20.06
CA PRO A 78 41.91 -21.06 -20.72
C PRO A 78 40.64 -20.68 -19.94
N PRO A 79 40.24 -19.40 -19.94
CA PRO A 79 39.01 -18.98 -19.28
C PRO A 79 37.80 -19.66 -19.93
N ALA A 80 36.97 -20.30 -19.10
CA ALA A 80 35.71 -20.87 -19.53
C ALA A 80 34.79 -19.75 -20.04
N VAL A 81 34.63 -19.65 -21.36
CA VAL A 81 33.63 -18.77 -21.97
C VAL A 81 32.26 -19.36 -21.64
N PRO A 82 31.37 -18.63 -20.93
CA PRO A 82 30.04 -19.14 -20.66
C PRO A 82 29.29 -19.31 -21.99
N PRO A 83 28.49 -20.38 -22.16
CA PRO A 83 27.71 -20.58 -23.36
C PRO A 83 26.74 -19.40 -23.53
N ARG A 84 26.83 -18.72 -24.68
CA ARG A 84 25.88 -17.67 -25.09
C ARG A 84 24.53 -18.34 -25.29
N ARG A 85 23.69 -18.37 -24.24
CA ARG A 85 22.37 -18.98 -24.33
C ARG A 85 21.51 -18.20 -25.33
N PRO A 86 20.80 -18.89 -26.23
CA PRO A 86 19.96 -18.24 -27.22
C PRO A 86 18.87 -17.45 -26.48
N THR A 87 18.79 -16.15 -26.75
CA THR A 87 17.66 -15.31 -26.38
C THR A 87 16.40 -15.94 -26.96
N SER A 88 15.62 -16.65 -26.14
CA SER A 88 14.36 -17.23 -26.59
C SER A 88 13.41 -16.08 -26.87
N LYS A 89 13.25 -15.77 -28.16
CA LYS A 89 12.41 -14.70 -28.72
C LYS A 89 10.99 -14.69 -28.11
N SER A 90 10.52 -15.85 -27.65
CA SER A 90 9.22 -16.09 -27.02
C SER A 90 8.91 -15.23 -25.77
N ALA A 91 9.87 -15.04 -24.87
CA ALA A 91 9.64 -14.30 -23.63
C ALA A 91 9.52 -12.79 -23.87
N THR A 92 10.33 -12.26 -24.80
CA THR A 92 10.24 -10.86 -25.21
C THR A 92 8.92 -10.61 -25.94
N THR A 93 8.50 -11.51 -26.83
CA THR A 93 7.22 -11.39 -27.55
C THR A 93 6.00 -11.41 -26.63
N LEU A 94 6.00 -12.21 -25.55
CA LEU A 94 4.89 -12.22 -24.60
C LEU A 94 4.79 -10.92 -23.78
N ILE A 95 5.93 -10.31 -23.45
CA ILE A 95 5.98 -9.01 -22.75
C ILE A 95 5.54 -7.88 -23.68
N THR A 96 5.99 -7.85 -24.95
CA THR A 96 5.52 -6.84 -25.91
C THR A 96 4.04 -7.00 -26.22
N VAL A 97 3.55 -8.23 -26.43
CA VAL A 97 2.12 -8.47 -26.67
C VAL A 97 1.28 -8.08 -25.44
N GLY A 98 1.71 -8.43 -24.23
CA GLY A 98 1.02 -8.02 -22.99
C GLY A 98 0.98 -6.50 -22.80
N ALA A 99 2.09 -5.80 -23.07
CA ALA A 99 2.16 -4.35 -22.97
C ALA A 99 1.30 -3.63 -24.02
N VAL A 100 1.27 -4.15 -25.26
CA VAL A 100 0.43 -3.60 -26.35
C VAL A 100 -1.06 -3.82 -26.05
N LEU A 101 -1.44 -4.99 -25.54
CA LEU A 101 -2.84 -5.28 -25.16
C LEU A 101 -3.31 -4.43 -23.98
N LEU A 102 -2.45 -4.17 -22.98
CA LEU A 102 -2.76 -3.25 -21.88
C LEU A 102 -2.83 -1.78 -22.34
N GLY A 103 -1.95 -1.37 -23.27
CA GLY A 103 -1.98 -0.03 -23.85
C GLY A 103 -3.24 0.24 -24.69
N LEU A 104 -3.65 -0.73 -25.51
CA LEU A 104 -4.88 -0.64 -26.31
C LEU A 104 -6.15 -0.76 -25.46
N GLY A 105 -6.14 -1.53 -24.36
CA GLY A 105 -7.23 -1.60 -23.39
C GLY A 105 -7.39 -0.33 -22.54
N GLY A 106 -6.28 0.32 -22.16
CA GLY A 106 -6.28 1.56 -21.39
C GLY A 106 -6.80 2.78 -22.15
N LEU A 107 -6.69 2.79 -23.48
CA LEU A 107 -7.19 3.88 -24.33
C LEU A 107 -8.71 3.89 -24.50
N ASN A 108 -9.40 2.75 -24.34
CA ASN A 108 -10.87 2.70 -24.45
C ASN A 108 -11.59 3.21 -23.20
N ILE A 109 -10.96 3.14 -22.02
CA ILE A 109 -11.54 3.68 -20.77
C ILE A 109 -11.48 5.21 -20.75
N PHE A 110 -10.43 5.81 -21.36
CA PHE A 110 -10.31 7.26 -21.47
C PHE A 110 -11.20 7.89 -22.57
N PHE A 111 -11.64 7.12 -23.58
CA PHE A 111 -12.47 7.65 -24.67
C PHE A 111 -13.99 7.49 -24.44
N HIS A 112 -14.42 6.59 -23.55
CA HIS A 112 -15.84 6.41 -23.21
C HIS A 112 -16.30 7.19 -21.97
N ALA A 113 -15.39 7.73 -21.15
CA ALA A 113 -15.73 8.59 -20.01
C ALA A 113 -15.98 10.07 -20.40
N THR A 114 -15.61 10.49 -21.62
CA THR A 114 -15.79 11.89 -22.08
C THR A 114 -17.10 12.16 -22.81
N ARG A 115 -18.03 11.19 -22.88
CA ARG A 115 -19.32 11.35 -23.58
C ARG A 115 -20.57 11.17 -22.72
N ALA A 116 -20.43 11.05 -21.39
CA ALA A 116 -21.56 10.90 -20.45
C ALA A 116 -21.81 12.14 -19.55
N LEU A 117 -21.11 13.25 -19.76
CA LEU A 117 -21.41 14.54 -19.13
C LEU A 117 -21.63 15.60 -20.21
N SER A 118 -22.73 15.47 -20.94
CA SER A 118 -23.21 16.50 -21.86
C SER A 118 -24.73 16.44 -21.96
N SER A 119 -25.40 16.81 -20.88
CA SER A 119 -26.81 17.20 -20.92
C SER A 119 -27.06 18.27 -19.85
N ASP A 120 -27.30 19.48 -20.37
CA ASP A 120 -27.95 20.66 -19.77
C ASP A 120 -27.46 21.19 -18.42
N GLU A 121 -26.89 22.41 -18.43
CA GLU A 121 -27.71 23.58 -18.07
C GLU A 121 -27.11 24.87 -18.65
N ARG A 122 -27.96 25.65 -19.31
CA ARG A 122 -27.68 27.00 -19.82
C ARG A 122 -27.84 27.97 -18.66
N ASP A 123 -26.84 28.83 -18.40
CA ASP A 123 -27.01 30.29 -18.42
C ASP A 123 -25.74 31.06 -18.00
N SER A 124 -25.27 31.86 -18.96
CA SER A 124 -24.51 33.13 -18.89
C SER A 124 -23.07 33.24 -18.35
N PRO A 125 -22.27 34.17 -18.92
CA PRO A 125 -20.81 34.19 -18.81
C PRO A 125 -20.30 35.31 -17.90
N THR A 126 -19.34 35.03 -17.01
CA THR A 126 -18.30 36.01 -16.66
C THR A 126 -17.03 35.29 -16.24
N THR A 127 -15.96 35.76 -16.86
CA THR A 127 -14.57 35.33 -16.89
C THR A 127 -13.89 35.38 -15.52
N ALA A 128 -13.43 34.24 -15.02
CA ALA A 128 -12.23 34.11 -14.18
C ALA A 128 -11.91 32.62 -14.04
N GLN A 129 -10.94 32.15 -14.81
CA GLN A 129 -10.49 30.76 -14.82
C GLN A 129 -9.41 30.60 -13.74
N PRO A 130 -9.64 29.86 -12.64
CA PRO A 130 -8.56 29.49 -11.74
C PRO A 130 -7.73 28.41 -12.43
N THR A 131 -6.43 28.66 -12.58
CA THR A 131 -5.45 27.65 -12.93
C THR A 131 -5.51 26.50 -11.92
N PRO A 132 -5.61 25.23 -12.33
CA PRO A 132 -5.54 24.10 -11.41
C PRO A 132 -4.09 23.99 -10.92
N SER A 133 -3.81 24.59 -9.77
CA SER A 133 -2.61 24.30 -8.99
C SER A 133 -2.71 22.85 -8.54
N THR A 134 -1.98 21.95 -9.18
CA THR A 134 -1.77 20.56 -8.75
C THR A 134 -0.90 20.51 -7.48
N ARG A 135 -1.37 21.14 -6.40
CA ARG A 135 -0.99 20.75 -5.05
C ARG A 135 -1.97 19.65 -4.65
N ALA A 136 -1.46 18.50 -4.23
CA ALA A 136 -2.28 17.52 -3.54
C ALA A 136 -3.06 18.26 -2.45
N ALA A 137 -4.39 18.23 -2.53
CA ALA A 137 -5.23 18.93 -1.59
C ALA A 137 -4.91 18.38 -0.19
N MET A 138 -4.58 19.27 0.76
CA MET A 138 -4.32 18.86 2.13
C MET A 138 -5.64 18.37 2.74
N PRO A 139 -5.66 17.24 3.44
CA PRO A 139 -6.88 16.72 4.04
C PRO A 139 -7.50 17.71 5.03
N GLU A 140 -8.82 17.62 5.15
CA GLU A 140 -9.63 18.46 6.01
C GLU A 140 -9.92 17.79 7.34
N ILE A 141 -10.06 18.61 8.38
CA ILE A 141 -10.41 18.11 9.72
C ILE A 141 -11.79 17.44 9.64
N GLY A 142 -11.92 16.26 10.25
CA GLY A 142 -13.12 15.42 10.20
C GLY A 142 -13.15 14.41 9.06
N GLN A 143 -12.21 14.47 8.11
CA GLN A 143 -12.09 13.42 7.09
C GLN A 143 -11.51 12.13 7.69
N CYS A 144 -12.02 10.98 7.24
CA CYS A 144 -11.55 9.69 7.69
C CYS A 144 -10.72 8.96 6.64
N PHE A 145 -9.83 8.09 7.13
CA PHE A 145 -8.84 7.38 6.32
C PHE A 145 -8.64 5.97 6.86
N THR A 146 -8.24 5.08 5.97
CA THR A 146 -7.79 3.74 6.33
C THR A 146 -6.40 3.79 6.96
N GLU A 147 -6.02 2.73 7.69
CA GLU A 147 -4.65 2.55 8.17
C GLU A 147 -3.62 2.66 7.04
N PHE A 148 -3.92 2.05 5.88
CA PHE A 148 -3.00 2.04 4.77
C PHE A 148 -2.70 3.45 4.27
N GLU A 149 -3.71 4.29 4.12
CA GLU A 149 -3.57 5.68 3.65
C GLU A 149 -2.77 6.52 4.64
N VAL A 150 -3.06 6.41 5.93
CA VAL A 150 -2.31 7.11 6.99
C VAL A 150 -0.86 6.64 7.03
N ARG A 151 -0.61 5.34 6.94
CA ARG A 151 0.75 4.78 6.92
C ARG A 151 1.55 5.19 5.69
N MET A 152 0.89 5.28 4.54
CA MET A 152 1.52 5.67 3.27
C MET A 152 1.61 7.19 3.08
N GLY A 153 0.95 7.98 3.93
CA GLY A 153 0.80 9.43 3.73
C GLY A 153 0.02 9.81 2.47
N SER A 154 -0.81 8.90 1.94
CA SER A 154 -1.59 9.10 0.71
C SER A 154 -3.03 9.48 1.04
N LEU A 155 -3.25 10.75 1.38
CA LEU A 155 -4.50 11.25 2.00
C LEU A 155 -5.43 11.97 0.99
N ASN A 156 -5.37 11.59 -0.28
CA ASN A 156 -6.12 12.26 -1.36
C ASN A 156 -7.56 11.76 -1.51
N HIS A 157 -7.90 10.63 -0.89
CA HIS A 157 -9.20 9.99 -1.02
C HIS A 157 -9.73 9.67 0.38
N PRO A 158 -10.47 10.59 1.01
CA PRO A 158 -11.14 10.30 2.27
C PRO A 158 -12.07 9.10 2.12
N THR A 159 -12.05 8.22 3.11
CA THR A 159 -13.03 7.14 3.24
C THR A 159 -14.20 7.62 4.09
N ASP A 160 -15.40 7.09 3.85
CA ASP A 160 -16.55 7.34 4.72
C ASP A 160 -16.20 6.98 6.17
N CYS A 161 -16.36 7.93 7.08
CA CYS A 161 -16.15 7.71 8.51
C CYS A 161 -17.06 6.60 9.07
N GLY A 162 -18.19 6.28 8.44
CA GLY A 162 -19.06 5.16 8.81
C GLY A 162 -18.44 3.79 8.53
N ASP A 163 -17.51 3.69 7.58
CA ASP A 163 -16.89 2.44 7.18
C ASP A 163 -15.98 1.88 8.31
N PRO A 164 -16.14 0.61 8.73
CA PRO A 164 -15.26 -0.06 9.68
C PRO A 164 -13.77 -0.02 9.35
N VAL A 165 -13.39 0.07 8.07
CA VAL A 165 -11.98 0.13 7.66
C VAL A 165 -11.36 1.53 7.79
N ALA A 166 -12.18 2.58 7.93
CA ALA A 166 -11.76 3.95 8.11
C ALA A 166 -11.37 4.21 9.58
N THR A 167 -10.28 3.60 10.04
CA THR A 167 -9.89 3.57 11.46
C THR A 167 -9.29 4.87 11.99
N TYR A 168 -9.17 5.91 11.15
CA TYR A 168 -8.59 7.20 11.51
C TYR A 168 -9.46 8.35 11.06
N GLU A 169 -9.53 9.38 11.90
CA GLU A 169 -10.21 10.65 11.63
C GLU A 169 -9.19 11.78 11.84
N LEU A 170 -9.03 12.67 10.85
CA LEU A 170 -8.13 13.81 10.98
C LEU A 170 -8.69 14.80 12.01
N ALA A 171 -8.05 14.89 13.18
CA ALA A 171 -8.51 15.72 14.28
C ALA A 171 -7.86 17.11 14.29
N ALA A 172 -6.61 17.20 13.87
CA ALA A 172 -5.88 18.46 13.83
C ALA A 172 -4.78 18.46 12.77
N LYS A 173 -4.44 19.67 12.31
CA LYS A 173 -3.30 19.94 11.43
C LYS A 173 -2.56 21.17 11.90
N GLY A 174 -1.25 21.19 11.71
CA GLY A 174 -0.38 22.31 12.08
C GLY A 174 0.95 22.29 11.32
N GLY A 175 1.87 23.16 11.72
CA GLY A 175 3.23 23.17 11.16
C GLY A 175 4.06 21.93 11.52
N PRO A 176 5.32 21.85 11.05
CA PRO A 176 6.17 20.65 11.20
C PRO A 176 6.55 20.32 12.65
N THR A 177 6.43 21.30 13.55
CA THR A 177 6.71 21.17 14.99
C THR A 177 5.46 21.21 15.86
N ALA A 178 4.26 21.24 15.26
CA ALA A 178 3.02 21.32 16.02
C ALA A 178 2.81 20.08 16.91
N THR A 179 2.23 20.31 18.07
CA THR A 179 1.74 19.24 18.97
C THR A 179 0.32 18.84 18.58
N CYS A 180 -0.07 17.62 18.92
CA CYS A 180 -1.45 17.18 18.79
C CYS A 180 -2.33 17.78 19.91
N PRO A 181 -3.67 17.68 19.81
CA PRO A 181 -4.61 18.30 20.77
C PRO A 181 -4.47 17.84 22.23
N ASP A 182 -3.71 16.77 22.49
CA ASP A 182 -3.31 16.33 23.83
C ASP A 182 -2.04 17.03 24.35
N ASN A 183 -1.59 18.09 23.67
CA ASN A 183 -0.35 18.84 23.93
C ASN A 183 0.92 18.00 23.86
N LYS A 184 0.87 16.84 23.22
CA LYS A 184 2.01 15.94 23.05
C LYS A 184 2.47 15.91 21.61
N ARG A 185 3.77 15.72 21.45
CA ARG A 185 4.37 15.31 20.17
C ARG A 185 4.60 13.80 20.25
N GLY A 186 5.67 13.36 20.91
CA GLY A 186 5.90 11.94 21.21
C GLY A 186 4.93 11.40 22.26
N GLY A 187 4.54 10.13 22.12
CA GLY A 187 3.61 9.47 23.05
C GLY A 187 2.21 10.10 23.07
N SER A 188 1.83 10.77 21.98
CA SER A 188 0.48 11.29 21.80
C SER A 188 -0.52 10.14 21.66
N VAL A 189 -1.75 10.34 22.14
CA VAL A 189 -2.86 9.40 21.89
C VAL A 189 -3.29 9.41 20.41
N TYR A 190 -2.92 10.47 19.68
CA TYR A 190 -3.13 10.63 18.26
C TYR A 190 -2.03 9.92 17.46
N ALA A 191 -2.42 9.25 16.37
CA ALA A 191 -1.44 8.87 15.36
C ALA A 191 -0.98 10.14 14.63
N ARG A 192 0.34 10.29 14.45
CA ARG A 192 0.93 11.50 13.90
C ARG A 192 1.63 11.23 12.59
N LEU A 193 1.26 11.97 11.55
CA LEU A 193 2.01 12.03 10.30
C LEU A 193 2.70 13.39 10.22
N THR A 194 4.03 13.41 10.21
CA THR A 194 4.82 14.64 10.13
C THR A 194 5.68 14.63 8.88
N ASN A 195 5.67 15.73 8.13
CA ASN A 195 6.64 16.01 7.08
C ASN A 195 7.30 17.38 7.32
N GLU A 196 8.08 17.86 6.36
CA GLU A 196 8.83 19.13 6.49
C GLU A 196 7.92 20.36 6.62
N SER A 197 6.65 20.27 6.21
CA SER A 197 5.72 21.40 6.15
C SER A 197 4.60 21.31 7.18
N HIS A 198 4.20 20.10 7.55
CA HIS A 198 2.97 19.85 8.29
C HIS A 198 3.09 18.72 9.30
N THR A 199 2.30 18.83 10.36
CA THR A 199 1.95 17.74 11.26
C THR A 199 0.46 17.51 11.20
N LEU A 200 0.05 16.27 10.94
CA LEU A 200 -1.34 15.81 10.96
C LEU A 200 -1.53 14.88 12.16
N CYS A 201 -2.60 15.10 12.92
CA CYS A 201 -2.93 14.32 14.10
C CYS A 201 -4.27 13.61 13.88
N PHE A 202 -4.25 12.28 13.92
CA PHE A 202 -5.41 11.44 13.66
C PHE A 202 -5.92 10.83 14.97
N ALA A 203 -7.18 11.08 15.28
CA ALA A 203 -7.89 10.34 16.31
C ALA A 203 -8.28 8.97 15.76
N ALA A 204 -8.32 7.95 16.62
CA ALA A 204 -8.87 6.67 16.20
C ALA A 204 -10.38 6.82 15.94
N ASN A 205 -10.87 6.20 14.87
CA ASN A 205 -12.29 6.08 14.49
C ASN A 205 -12.72 4.59 14.58
N LEU A 206 -12.50 3.98 15.73
CA LEU A 206 -12.86 2.59 15.98
C LEU A 206 -14.38 2.47 16.14
N LYS A 207 -14.92 1.31 15.79
CA LYS A 207 -16.36 1.01 15.90
C LYS A 207 -16.62 0.11 17.08
N GLN A 208 -17.69 0.41 17.82
CA GLN A 208 -18.13 -0.41 18.92
C GLN A 208 -18.45 -1.83 18.44
N GLY A 209 -18.06 -2.83 19.23
CA GLY A 209 -18.26 -4.25 18.95
C GLY A 209 -17.19 -4.88 18.06
N LEU A 210 -16.34 -4.09 17.39
CA LEU A 210 -15.30 -4.61 16.50
C LEU A 210 -13.98 -4.85 17.23
N CYS A 211 -13.19 -5.77 16.69
CA CYS A 211 -11.87 -6.10 17.16
C CYS A 211 -10.79 -5.49 16.29
N TYR A 212 -9.69 -5.14 16.92
CA TYR A 212 -8.58 -4.49 16.25
C TYR A 212 -7.24 -5.07 16.70
N LEU A 213 -6.33 -5.16 15.74
CA LEU A 213 -4.90 -5.34 15.99
C LEU A 213 -4.29 -3.96 16.18
N ARG A 214 -3.67 -3.74 17.35
CA ARG A 214 -2.81 -2.59 17.56
C ARG A 214 -1.39 -2.93 17.12
N THR A 215 -0.85 -2.16 16.17
CA THR A 215 0.57 -2.21 15.84
C THR A 215 1.20 -0.90 16.25
N ASP A 216 2.11 -0.95 17.22
CA ASP A 216 2.87 0.22 17.63
C ASP A 216 4.13 0.30 16.75
N GLN A 217 4.13 1.13 15.69
CA GLN A 217 5.37 1.52 15.03
C GLN A 217 6.01 2.68 15.79
N ARG A 218 7.33 2.89 15.61
CA ARG A 218 8.13 3.87 16.37
C ARG A 218 7.52 5.28 16.44
N GLU A 219 6.70 5.66 15.45
CA GLU A 219 6.13 7.01 15.35
C GLU A 219 4.61 7.04 15.21
N THR A 220 3.98 5.96 14.72
CA THR A 220 2.55 5.85 14.48
C THR A 220 1.97 4.57 15.08
N THR A 221 1.07 4.72 16.04
CA THR A 221 0.22 3.61 16.46
C THR A 221 -0.82 3.35 15.37
N THR A 222 -0.95 2.09 14.97
CA THR A 222 -1.96 1.67 14.02
C THR A 222 -2.99 0.67 14.49
N TRP A 223 -4.18 0.80 13.90
CA TRP A 223 -5.36 0.02 14.24
C TRP A 223 -5.89 -0.65 12.97
N THR A 224 -5.68 -1.95 12.88
CA THR A 224 -6.19 -2.78 11.78
C THR A 224 -7.44 -3.52 12.25
N PRO A 225 -8.59 -3.41 11.55
CA PRO A 225 -9.74 -4.27 11.84
C PRO A 225 -9.36 -5.74 11.66
N VAL A 226 -9.82 -6.60 12.58
CA VAL A 226 -9.62 -8.06 12.53
C VAL A 226 -10.88 -8.78 12.98
N ASP A 227 -10.99 -10.06 12.63
CA ASP A 227 -12.04 -10.91 13.18
C ASP A 227 -11.80 -11.13 14.68
N CYS A 228 -12.83 -10.92 15.49
CA CYS A 228 -12.79 -11.19 16.93
C CYS A 228 -12.58 -12.66 17.25
N ALA A 229 -12.98 -13.59 16.36
CA ALA A 229 -12.76 -15.02 16.53
C ALA A 229 -11.29 -15.42 16.28
N GLU A 230 -10.49 -14.54 15.68
CA GLU A 230 -9.07 -14.80 15.43
C GLU A 230 -8.20 -14.30 16.60
N ALA A 231 -8.19 -15.07 17.68
CA ALA A 231 -7.42 -14.80 18.91
C ALA A 231 -5.90 -14.57 18.68
N ARG A 232 -5.37 -14.98 17.52
CA ARG A 232 -3.97 -14.74 17.13
C ARG A 232 -3.67 -13.27 16.81
N PHE A 233 -4.66 -12.50 16.36
CA PHE A 233 -4.50 -11.13 15.87
C PHE A 233 -5.38 -10.12 16.61
N ALA A 234 -6.52 -10.53 17.16
CA ALA A 234 -7.36 -9.67 17.98
C ALA A 234 -6.68 -9.36 19.32
N ARG A 235 -6.20 -8.13 19.48
CA ARG A 235 -5.58 -7.68 20.74
C ARG A 235 -6.62 -7.13 21.71
N PHE A 236 -7.69 -6.54 21.20
CA PHE A 236 -8.76 -5.98 22.01
C PHE A 236 -10.03 -5.79 21.16
N LYS A 237 -11.17 -5.73 21.86
CA LYS A 237 -12.50 -5.37 21.32
C LYS A 237 -12.89 -3.99 21.84
N VAL A 238 -13.52 -3.18 21.01
CA VAL A 238 -14.15 -1.94 21.48
C VAL A 238 -15.46 -2.31 22.17
N ASP A 239 -15.43 -2.41 23.49
CA ASP A 239 -16.62 -2.70 24.30
C ASP A 239 -17.64 -1.55 24.20
N LYS A 240 -17.14 -0.31 24.34
CA LYS A 240 -17.95 0.90 24.26
C LYS A 240 -17.19 2.03 23.58
N ARG A 241 -17.89 2.79 22.75
CA ARG A 241 -17.45 4.08 22.22
C ARG A 241 -18.40 5.15 22.73
N ILE A 242 -17.85 6.23 23.27
CA ILE A 242 -18.61 7.37 23.75
C ILE A 242 -18.09 8.61 23.04
N ASP A 243 -18.88 9.16 22.12
CA ASP A 243 -18.62 10.44 21.47
C ASP A 243 -19.11 11.60 22.35
N GLY A 244 -18.46 12.77 22.26
CA GLY A 244 -18.81 13.96 23.05
C GLY A 244 -18.17 14.03 24.45
N SER A 245 -17.40 13.03 24.84
CA SER A 245 -16.76 12.93 26.16
C SER A 245 -15.32 12.43 26.05
N ALA A 246 -14.42 13.00 26.85
CA ALA A 246 -13.05 12.51 27.05
C ALA A 246 -12.85 11.95 28.48
N ASP A 247 -13.94 11.73 29.21
CA ASP A 247 -13.93 11.24 30.59
C ASP A 247 -13.74 9.71 30.62
N GLU A 248 -12.54 9.28 31.01
CA GLU A 248 -12.18 7.86 31.12
C GLU A 248 -12.95 7.12 32.21
N THR A 249 -13.54 7.81 33.19
CA THR A 249 -14.31 7.18 34.27
C THR A 249 -15.65 6.60 33.79
N GLN A 250 -16.06 6.95 32.57
CA GLN A 250 -17.25 6.39 31.91
C GLN A 250 -17.02 4.96 31.38
N CYS A 251 -15.77 4.48 31.41
CA CYS A 251 -15.44 3.11 31.07
C CYS A 251 -15.59 2.16 32.26
N PRO A 252 -16.10 0.93 32.04
CA PRO A 252 -16.14 -0.08 33.09
C PRO A 252 -14.74 -0.44 33.60
N PRO A 253 -14.59 -0.84 34.88
CA PRO A 253 -13.28 -1.06 35.50
C PRO A 253 -12.48 -2.23 34.92
N TRP A 254 -13.14 -3.18 34.24
CA TRP A 254 -12.47 -4.29 33.55
C TRP A 254 -11.98 -3.94 32.14
N THR A 255 -12.24 -2.73 31.67
CA THR A 255 -11.80 -2.25 30.35
C THR A 255 -10.65 -1.25 30.51
N LYS A 256 -9.84 -1.14 29.46
CA LYS A 256 -8.85 -0.07 29.36
C LYS A 256 -9.46 1.11 28.62
N ALA A 257 -9.47 2.28 29.24
CA ALA A 257 -9.89 3.52 28.59
C ALA A 257 -8.80 4.03 27.62
N ASN A 258 -9.24 4.63 26.50
CA ASN A 258 -8.42 5.42 25.61
C ASN A 258 -9.23 6.66 25.19
N ALA A 259 -8.88 7.82 25.74
CA ALA A 259 -9.58 9.08 25.51
C ALA A 259 -8.84 10.01 24.53
N TYR A 260 -9.64 10.69 23.70
CA TYR A 260 -9.23 11.75 22.80
C TYR A 260 -9.92 13.05 23.24
N PRO A 261 -9.18 14.16 23.45
CA PRO A 261 -9.78 15.45 23.76
C PRO A 261 -10.46 16.11 22.54
N THR A 262 -10.04 15.77 21.32
CA THR A 262 -10.55 16.38 20.07
C THR A 262 -10.51 15.38 18.91
N PRO A 263 -11.64 15.07 18.23
CA PRO A 263 -12.98 15.25 18.77
C PRO A 263 -13.08 14.54 20.14
N PRO A 264 -13.85 15.08 21.10
CA PRO A 264 -14.00 14.47 22.40
C PRO A 264 -14.61 13.08 22.23
N ARG A 265 -13.83 12.05 22.56
CA ARG A 265 -14.23 10.64 22.41
C ARG A 265 -13.47 9.77 23.39
N VAL A 266 -14.15 8.81 24.01
CA VAL A 266 -13.49 7.76 24.79
C VAL A 266 -13.88 6.37 24.28
N TYR A 267 -12.88 5.50 24.22
CA TYR A 267 -13.02 4.09 23.92
C TYR A 267 -12.76 3.25 25.16
N CYS A 268 -13.67 2.34 25.46
CA CYS A 268 -13.50 1.33 26.48
C CYS A 268 -13.09 0.03 25.79
N LEU A 269 -11.84 -0.37 25.97
CA LEU A 269 -11.22 -1.49 25.26
C LEU A 269 -11.21 -2.72 26.18
N ALA A 270 -11.97 -3.75 25.81
CA ALA A 270 -11.92 -5.05 26.46
C ALA A 270 -10.83 -5.91 25.83
N GLN A 271 -10.23 -6.82 26.59
CA GLN A 271 -9.41 -7.87 26.01
C GLN A 271 -10.29 -8.71 25.07
N ALA A 272 -9.79 -9.06 23.89
CA ALA A 272 -10.55 -9.95 23.01
C ALA A 272 -10.58 -11.34 23.63
N ASP A 273 -11.78 -11.91 23.79
CA ASP A 273 -11.96 -13.27 24.29
C ASP A 273 -11.22 -14.24 23.35
N SER A 274 -10.36 -15.09 23.92
CA SER A 274 -9.55 -16.08 23.20
C SER A 274 -10.27 -17.41 23.04
#